data_AF-A0A2T5HZN9-F1
#
_entry.id   AF-A0A2T5HZN9-F1
#
_cell.length_a   1.000
_cell.length_b   1.000
_cell.length_c   1.000
_cell.angle_alpha   90.00
_cell.angle_beta   90.00
_cell.angle_gamma   90.00
#
_symmetry.space_group_name_H-M   'P 1'
#
loop_
_entity.id
_entity.type
_entity.pdbx_description
1 polymer ?
#
loop_
_entity_poly.entity_id
_entity_poly.type
_entity_poly.pdbx_seq_one_letter_code
_entity_poly.pdbx_strand_id
1 'polypeptide(L)'
;MDVYTSIPKESKHSALIKEVRILFLNLYCGIQLLAFRRHAIDRITVSYDQFILLLGFYTLTALVVSYAATPNPVFDLSGLGYLGVKLLIALVVGYVFAKLTGDQSDLLRILVITYCVLPALYLISFALLAYLPVTVLVAGYVAFIAWALAVCFYIALQLLEWNKPKAALIAALWLGASYPLVNLSFSFWYEGYDEDNELAAYSTGALHEVNQEHVYYSQYRLLNNALDPIKPGITGVNDLFFIGFGSDSSQDVFMKEIEHVQRVMDQRLGTSGRSVALINNLKTLDTTPLASSTNLRIALKHIGSKMNPDEDVALLYLTSHGSMDHELAVQMWPLDLNNIRPEDIRAYLDDADIRWRIILISACYSGGFIKALQNEYSLIFTAAAPDKASFGCSNENEYTYFGEALFKNLEDKPYQFVEHFIQAMERIRQRERYENLTPSEPQLFIGNLMKEKLKLLERDIVSSTAP
;
A
#
# COMPACT_ATOMS: atom_id res chain seq x y z
N MET A 1 -62.34 -20.13 -53.52
CA MET A 1 -62.69 -19.09 -52.55
C MET A 1 -62.30 -19.63 -51.19
N ASP A 2 -61.32 -18.97 -50.59
CA ASP A 2 -60.48 -19.42 -49.49
C ASP A 2 -61.19 -19.59 -48.17
N VAL A 3 -60.75 -20.58 -47.38
CA VAL A 3 -60.66 -20.46 -45.91
C VAL A 3 -59.44 -21.27 -45.44
N TYR A 4 -58.27 -20.61 -45.36
CA TYR A 4 -57.15 -21.08 -44.53
C TYR A 4 -56.84 -20.00 -43.49
N THR A 5 -57.30 -20.28 -42.27
CA THR A 5 -56.70 -20.01 -40.96
C THR A 5 -55.63 -18.90 -40.87
N SER A 6 -55.98 -17.80 -40.22
CA SER A 6 -55.04 -16.83 -39.64
C SER A 6 -54.61 -17.26 -38.23
N ILE A 7 -53.32 -17.57 -38.06
CA ILE A 7 -52.67 -17.67 -36.74
C ILE A 7 -52.18 -16.26 -36.39
N PRO A 8 -52.51 -15.68 -35.21
CA PRO A 8 -52.09 -14.33 -34.87
C PRO A 8 -50.59 -14.31 -34.52
N LYS A 9 -49.83 -13.43 -35.18
CA LYS A 9 -48.46 -13.06 -34.81
C LYS A 9 -48.48 -12.40 -33.43
N GLU A 10 -48.00 -13.08 -32.39
CA GLU A 10 -47.66 -12.42 -31.12
C GLU A 10 -46.67 -11.27 -31.39
N SER A 11 -46.95 -10.08 -30.84
CA SER A 11 -46.06 -8.93 -31.01
C SER A 11 -44.75 -9.19 -30.26
N LYS A 12 -43.60 -8.83 -30.85
CA LYS A 12 -42.26 -9.00 -30.22
C LYS A 12 -42.17 -8.43 -28.80
N HIS A 13 -42.97 -7.41 -28.51
CA HIS A 13 -43.06 -6.78 -27.19
C HIS A 13 -43.72 -7.67 -26.13
N SER A 14 -44.68 -8.51 -26.52
CA SER A 14 -45.33 -9.49 -25.63
C SER A 14 -44.38 -10.63 -25.26
N ALA A 15 -43.57 -11.09 -26.21
CA ALA A 15 -42.56 -12.13 -25.99
C ALA A 15 -41.48 -11.68 -25.00
N LEU A 16 -40.98 -10.45 -25.11
CA LEU A 16 -39.95 -9.92 -24.22
C LEU A 16 -40.45 -9.77 -22.77
N ILE A 17 -41.70 -9.32 -22.58
CA ILE A 17 -42.32 -9.24 -21.25
C ILE A 17 -42.45 -10.63 -20.61
N LYS A 18 -42.74 -11.66 -21.42
CA LYS A 18 -42.85 -13.04 -20.95
C LYS A 18 -41.50 -13.57 -20.46
N GLU A 19 -40.42 -13.36 -21.20
CA GLU A 19 -39.08 -13.79 -20.81
C GLU A 19 -38.59 -13.12 -19.50
N VAL A 20 -38.86 -11.81 -19.33
CA VAL A 20 -38.55 -11.10 -18.09
C VAL A 20 -39.35 -11.65 -16.90
N ARG A 21 -40.62 -11.99 -17.10
CA ARG A 21 -41.43 -12.61 -16.04
C ARG A 21 -40.87 -13.98 -15.63
N ILE A 22 -40.39 -14.77 -16.59
CA ILE A 22 -39.75 -16.06 -16.32
C ILE A 22 -38.42 -15.88 -15.59
N LEU A 23 -37.63 -14.85 -15.93
CA LEU A 23 -36.39 -14.50 -15.23
C LEU A 23 -36.64 -14.31 -13.72
N PHE A 24 -37.63 -13.49 -13.35
CA PHE A 24 -37.97 -13.26 -11.94
C PHE A 24 -38.49 -14.53 -11.23
N LEU A 25 -39.22 -15.39 -11.94
CA LEU A 25 -39.64 -16.68 -11.41
C LEU A 25 -38.43 -17.59 -11.14
N ASN A 26 -37.48 -17.63 -12.06
CA ASN A 26 -36.23 -18.40 -11.95
C ASN A 26 -35.38 -17.91 -10.78
N LEU A 27 -35.19 -16.59 -10.62
CA LEU A 27 -34.51 -15.97 -9.49
C LEU A 27 -35.21 -16.29 -8.15
N TYR A 28 -36.55 -16.23 -8.11
CA TYR A 28 -37.32 -16.59 -6.93
C TYR A 28 -37.14 -18.08 -6.56
N CYS A 29 -37.10 -18.97 -7.55
CA CYS A 29 -36.78 -20.38 -7.32
C CYS A 29 -35.35 -20.55 -6.78
N GLY A 30 -34.38 -19.77 -7.26
CA GLY A 30 -33.02 -19.73 -6.72
C GLY A 30 -32.97 -19.40 -5.23
N ILE A 31 -33.72 -18.37 -4.79
CA ILE A 31 -33.86 -18.02 -3.37
C ILE A 31 -34.49 -19.16 -2.56
N GLN A 32 -35.49 -19.85 -3.13
CA GLN A 32 -36.09 -21.01 -2.47
C GLN A 32 -35.11 -22.19 -2.33
N LEU A 33 -34.19 -22.38 -3.28
CA LEU A 33 -33.15 -23.41 -3.20
C LEU A 33 -32.13 -23.13 -2.09
N LEU A 34 -31.82 -21.86 -1.84
CA LEU A 34 -31.00 -21.43 -0.69
C LEU A 34 -31.61 -21.86 0.66
N ALA A 35 -32.94 -21.99 0.71
CA ALA A 35 -33.70 -22.48 1.87
C ALA A 35 -34.02 -23.98 1.82
N PHE A 36 -33.28 -24.76 1.02
CA PHE A 36 -33.44 -26.23 0.89
C PHE A 36 -34.85 -26.68 0.46
N ARG A 37 -35.55 -25.89 -0.37
CA ARG A 37 -36.88 -26.26 -0.87
C ARG A 37 -36.79 -27.12 -2.13
N ARG A 38 -37.19 -28.39 -2.02
CA ARG A 38 -37.13 -29.39 -3.10
C ARG A 38 -37.91 -28.99 -4.35
N HIS A 39 -39.15 -28.52 -4.20
CA HIS A 39 -40.05 -28.23 -5.33
C HIS A 39 -39.66 -27.00 -6.16
N ALA A 40 -38.60 -26.27 -5.78
CA ALA A 40 -38.16 -25.10 -6.52
C ALA A 40 -37.49 -25.49 -7.84
N ILE A 41 -36.77 -26.63 -7.91
CA ILE A 41 -36.07 -27.08 -9.13
C ILE A 41 -37.06 -27.36 -10.26
N ASP A 42 -38.18 -28.01 -9.95
CA ASP A 42 -39.18 -28.43 -10.95
C ASP A 42 -39.91 -27.24 -11.60
N ARG A 43 -39.81 -26.05 -11.00
CA ARG A 43 -40.44 -24.81 -11.48
C ARG A 43 -39.49 -23.94 -12.31
N ILE A 44 -38.22 -24.31 -12.41
CA ILE A 44 -37.23 -23.54 -13.17
C ILE A 44 -37.41 -23.81 -14.66
N THR A 45 -37.59 -22.75 -15.43
CA THR A 45 -37.65 -22.82 -16.89
C THR A 45 -36.24 -22.77 -17.45
N VAL A 46 -35.83 -23.82 -18.17
CA VAL A 46 -34.50 -23.95 -18.77
C VAL A 46 -34.57 -23.60 -20.26
N SER A 47 -33.88 -22.53 -20.65
CA SER A 47 -33.68 -22.16 -22.05
C SER A 47 -32.38 -21.36 -22.20
N TYR A 48 -31.87 -21.25 -23.44
CA TYR A 48 -30.71 -20.40 -23.72
C TYR A 48 -30.99 -18.93 -23.42
N ASP A 49 -32.18 -18.44 -23.76
CA ASP A 49 -32.60 -17.06 -23.46
C ASP A 49 -32.58 -16.80 -21.95
N GLN A 50 -33.10 -17.73 -21.15
CA GLN A 50 -33.08 -17.63 -19.69
C GLN A 50 -31.67 -17.68 -19.13
N PHE A 51 -30.79 -18.52 -19.67
CA PHE A 51 -29.39 -18.55 -19.25
C PHE A 51 -28.69 -17.20 -19.49
N ILE A 52 -28.86 -16.61 -20.69
CA ILE A 52 -28.26 -15.31 -21.02
C ILE A 52 -28.83 -14.19 -20.15
N LEU A 53 -30.15 -14.18 -19.90
CA LEU A 53 -30.79 -13.21 -19.03
C LEU A 53 -30.30 -13.34 -17.57
N LEU A 54 -30.16 -14.55 -17.05
CA LEU A 54 -29.64 -14.81 -15.70
C LEU A 54 -28.16 -14.44 -15.57
N LEU A 55 -27.34 -14.72 -16.59
CA LEU A 55 -25.95 -14.30 -16.65
C LEU A 55 -25.85 -12.76 -16.63
N GLY A 56 -26.64 -12.07 -17.45
CA GLY A 56 -26.71 -10.60 -17.45
C GLY A 56 -27.18 -10.02 -16.12
N PHE A 57 -28.19 -10.64 -15.49
CA PHE A 57 -28.67 -10.24 -14.17
C PHE A 57 -27.61 -10.43 -13.08
N TYR A 58 -26.86 -11.54 -13.12
CA TYR A 58 -25.75 -11.78 -12.21
C TYR A 58 -24.64 -10.74 -12.38
N THR A 59 -24.26 -10.43 -13.62
CA THR A 59 -23.29 -9.37 -13.94
C THR A 59 -23.73 -8.02 -13.39
N LEU A 60 -24.99 -7.63 -13.61
CA LEU A 60 -25.54 -6.39 -13.08
C LEU A 60 -25.55 -6.37 -11.55
N THR A 61 -25.93 -7.49 -10.92
CA THR A 61 -25.90 -7.65 -9.46
C THR A 61 -24.47 -7.49 -8.94
N ALA A 62 -23.50 -8.15 -9.57
CA ALA A 62 -22.10 -8.07 -9.18
C ALA A 62 -21.58 -6.63 -9.26
N LEU A 63 -21.88 -5.93 -10.36
CA LEU A 63 -21.48 -4.55 -10.61
C LEU A 63 -22.10 -3.57 -9.60
N VAL A 64 -23.42 -3.66 -9.36
CA VAL A 64 -24.14 -2.73 -8.46
C VAL A 64 -23.77 -2.98 -7.00
N VAL A 65 -23.68 -4.24 -6.58
CA VAL A 65 -23.38 -4.59 -5.18
C VAL A 65 -21.94 -4.25 -4.83
N SER A 66 -20.99 -4.54 -5.72
CA SER A 66 -19.59 -4.14 -5.49
C SER A 66 -19.43 -2.61 -5.48
N TYR A 67 -20.14 -1.87 -6.34
CA TYR A 67 -20.13 -0.40 -6.31
C TYR A 67 -20.58 0.14 -4.95
N ALA A 68 -21.70 -0.39 -4.43
CA ALA A 68 -22.26 0.06 -3.15
C ALA A 68 -21.40 -0.34 -1.94
N ALA A 69 -20.59 -1.40 -2.06
CA ALA A 69 -19.75 -1.91 -0.99
C ALA A 69 -18.35 -1.29 -0.97
N THR A 70 -17.92 -0.66 -2.07
CA THR A 70 -16.61 -0.04 -2.21
C THR A 70 -16.70 1.45 -1.87
N PRO A 71 -16.01 1.94 -0.82
CA PRO A 71 -15.83 3.37 -0.60
C PRO A 71 -15.11 3.99 -1.80
N ASN A 72 -15.51 5.18 -2.25
CA ASN A 72 -14.90 5.89 -3.40
C ASN A 72 -14.63 4.99 -4.64
N PRO A 73 -15.65 4.38 -5.24
CA PRO A 73 -15.46 3.32 -6.22
C PRO A 73 -14.85 3.83 -7.54
N VAL A 74 -13.66 3.35 -7.90
CA VAL A 74 -13.02 3.58 -9.21
C VAL A 74 -13.19 2.33 -10.10
N PHE A 75 -13.68 2.54 -11.32
CA PHE A 75 -13.98 1.46 -12.26
C PHE A 75 -12.71 0.81 -12.82
N ASP A 76 -12.63 -0.52 -12.76
CA ASP A 76 -11.58 -1.31 -13.40
C ASP A 76 -12.17 -2.42 -14.28
N LEU A 77 -11.63 -2.52 -15.51
CA LEU A 77 -11.96 -3.56 -16.48
C LEU A 77 -11.51 -4.95 -16.03
N SER A 78 -10.56 -5.07 -15.09
CA SER A 78 -10.11 -6.35 -14.53
C SER A 78 -11.25 -7.16 -13.89
N GLY A 79 -12.31 -6.49 -13.40
CA GLY A 79 -13.53 -7.13 -12.89
C GLY A 79 -14.25 -8.02 -13.90
N LEU A 80 -14.08 -7.80 -15.22
CA LEU A 80 -14.57 -8.71 -16.25
C LEU A 80 -13.89 -10.08 -16.19
N GLY A 81 -12.62 -10.12 -15.78
CA GLY A 81 -11.87 -11.36 -15.56
C GLY A 81 -12.54 -12.25 -14.52
N TYR A 82 -13.06 -11.67 -13.44
CA TYR A 82 -13.80 -12.41 -12.40
C TYR A 82 -15.02 -13.15 -12.96
N LEU A 83 -15.85 -12.44 -13.75
CA LEU A 83 -17.04 -13.03 -14.36
C LEU A 83 -16.67 -14.12 -15.38
N GLY A 84 -15.62 -13.89 -16.17
CA GLY A 84 -15.11 -14.86 -17.13
C GLY A 84 -14.64 -16.15 -16.47
N VAL A 85 -13.84 -16.04 -15.40
CA VAL A 85 -13.36 -17.21 -14.66
C VAL A 85 -14.52 -17.95 -13.98
N LYS A 86 -15.49 -17.24 -13.38
CA LYS A 86 -16.69 -17.86 -12.81
C LYS A 86 -17.53 -18.62 -13.83
N LEU A 87 -17.72 -18.04 -15.02
CA LEU A 87 -18.42 -18.71 -16.10
C LEU A 87 -17.67 -19.97 -16.56
N LEU A 88 -16.33 -19.89 -16.68
CA LEU A 88 -15.50 -21.05 -17.03
C LEU A 88 -15.64 -22.17 -16.00
N ILE A 89 -15.61 -21.85 -14.71
CA ILE A 89 -15.83 -22.84 -13.63
C ILE A 89 -17.22 -23.46 -13.76
N ALA A 90 -18.27 -22.66 -13.95
CA ALA A 90 -19.64 -23.15 -14.11
C ALA A 90 -19.77 -24.10 -15.32
N LEU A 91 -19.09 -23.79 -16.43
CA LEU A 91 -19.05 -24.63 -17.62
C LEU A 91 -18.31 -25.95 -17.38
N VAL A 92 -17.16 -25.92 -16.70
CA VAL A 92 -16.38 -27.13 -16.39
C VAL A 92 -17.15 -28.04 -15.43
N VAL A 93 -17.70 -27.48 -14.34
CA VAL A 93 -18.51 -28.26 -13.40
C VAL A 93 -19.78 -28.79 -14.07
N GLY A 94 -20.42 -27.98 -14.91
CA GLY A 94 -21.59 -28.41 -15.68
C GLY A 94 -21.27 -29.50 -16.71
N TYR A 95 -20.09 -29.46 -17.32
CA TYR A 95 -19.63 -30.52 -18.22
C TYR A 95 -19.44 -31.84 -17.49
N VAL A 96 -18.78 -31.81 -16.32
CA VAL A 96 -18.63 -33.00 -15.47
C VAL A 96 -20.00 -33.51 -15.03
N PHE A 97 -20.92 -32.61 -14.67
CA PHE A 97 -22.29 -32.96 -14.32
C PHE A 97 -23.01 -33.71 -15.45
N ALA A 98 -23.01 -33.16 -16.66
CA ALA A 98 -23.62 -33.80 -17.83
C ALA A 98 -22.98 -35.17 -18.17
N LYS A 99 -21.68 -35.34 -17.91
CA LYS A 99 -21.01 -36.65 -18.03
C LYS A 99 -21.46 -37.65 -16.98
N LEU A 100 -21.80 -37.20 -15.77
CA LEU A 100 -22.27 -38.07 -14.69
C LEU A 100 -23.72 -38.54 -14.87
N THR A 101 -24.56 -37.76 -15.55
CA THR A 101 -25.95 -38.11 -15.89
C THR A 101 -26.07 -38.83 -17.23
N GLY A 102 -25.15 -38.57 -18.16
CA GLY A 102 -25.16 -39.17 -19.50
C GLY A 102 -26.00 -38.39 -20.51
N ASP A 103 -26.56 -37.23 -20.14
CA ASP A 103 -27.37 -36.37 -21.00
C ASP A 103 -26.67 -35.01 -21.21
N GLN A 104 -26.53 -34.59 -22.47
CA GLN A 104 -25.93 -33.30 -22.81
C GLN A 104 -26.85 -32.11 -22.48
N SER A 105 -28.16 -32.33 -22.42
CA SER A 105 -29.13 -31.28 -22.07
C SER A 105 -28.99 -30.79 -20.62
N ASP A 106 -28.40 -31.62 -19.76
CA ASP A 106 -28.16 -31.30 -18.35
C ASP A 106 -27.10 -30.21 -18.13
N LEU A 107 -26.22 -29.96 -19.11
CA LEU A 107 -25.28 -28.85 -19.07
C LEU A 107 -26.01 -27.50 -18.99
N LEU A 108 -27.01 -27.29 -19.85
CA LEU A 108 -27.79 -26.05 -19.82
C LEU A 108 -28.62 -25.96 -18.54
N ARG A 109 -29.18 -27.09 -18.08
CA ARG A 109 -29.98 -27.17 -16.85
C ARG A 109 -29.18 -26.75 -15.62
N ILE A 110 -27.98 -27.30 -15.42
CA ILE A 110 -27.14 -26.95 -14.26
C ILE A 110 -26.63 -25.52 -14.33
N LEU A 111 -26.33 -25.00 -15.53
CA LEU A 111 -25.95 -23.59 -15.71
C LEU A 111 -27.10 -22.65 -15.33
N VAL A 112 -28.31 -22.87 -15.84
CA VAL A 112 -29.49 -22.07 -15.47
C VAL A 112 -29.71 -22.10 -13.96
N ILE A 113 -29.72 -23.28 -13.34
CA ILE A 113 -29.92 -23.42 -11.89
C ILE A 113 -28.83 -22.70 -11.09
N THR A 114 -27.57 -22.80 -11.52
CA THR A 114 -26.43 -22.12 -10.89
C THR A 114 -26.66 -20.60 -10.88
N TYR A 115 -27.01 -20.03 -12.04
CA TYR A 115 -27.22 -18.58 -12.17
C TYR A 115 -28.57 -18.10 -11.58
N CYS A 116 -29.52 -18.98 -11.26
CA CYS A 116 -30.65 -18.63 -10.40
C CYS A 116 -30.21 -18.34 -8.94
N VAL A 117 -29.18 -19.03 -8.46
CA VAL A 117 -28.75 -19.00 -7.05
C VAL A 117 -27.64 -17.97 -6.80
N LEU A 118 -26.71 -17.82 -7.74
CA LEU A 118 -25.53 -16.95 -7.59
C LEU A 118 -25.84 -15.47 -7.23
N PRO A 119 -26.82 -14.78 -7.82
CA PRO A 119 -27.12 -13.39 -7.45
C PRO A 119 -27.50 -13.24 -5.97
N ALA A 120 -28.29 -14.17 -5.44
CA ALA A 120 -28.70 -14.14 -4.04
C ALA A 120 -27.54 -14.48 -3.08
N LEU A 121 -26.69 -15.46 -3.43
CA LEU A 121 -25.47 -15.72 -2.66
C LEU A 121 -24.55 -14.51 -2.59
N TYR A 122 -24.37 -13.82 -3.73
CA TYR A 122 -23.52 -12.63 -3.82
C TYR A 122 -24.09 -11.46 -3.01
N LEU A 123 -25.41 -11.24 -3.06
CA LEU A 123 -26.08 -10.23 -2.23
C LEU A 123 -25.90 -10.54 -0.73
N ILE A 124 -26.10 -11.79 -0.32
CA ILE A 124 -25.96 -12.18 1.10
C ILE A 124 -24.52 -12.02 1.59
N SER A 125 -23.51 -12.37 0.78
CA SER A 125 -22.12 -12.20 1.19
C SER A 125 -21.79 -10.73 1.47
N PHE A 126 -22.27 -9.80 0.65
CA PHE A 126 -22.02 -8.37 0.86
C PHE A 126 -22.91 -7.75 1.94
N ALA A 127 -24.21 -8.08 1.98
CA ALA A 127 -25.13 -7.49 2.94
C ALA A 127 -24.95 -8.00 4.38
N LEU A 128 -24.43 -9.22 4.56
CA LEU A 128 -24.29 -9.83 5.88
C LEU A 128 -22.85 -9.81 6.39
N LEU A 129 -21.86 -10.17 5.55
CA LEU A 129 -20.47 -10.32 6.01
C LEU A 129 -19.73 -9.00 6.14
N ALA A 130 -20.02 -8.00 5.29
CA ALA A 130 -19.33 -6.71 5.28
C ALA A 130 -19.54 -5.90 6.58
N TYR A 131 -20.58 -6.21 7.36
CA TYR A 131 -20.91 -5.52 8.61
C TYR A 131 -20.58 -6.36 9.86
N LEU A 132 -19.97 -7.53 9.70
CA LEU A 132 -19.57 -8.34 10.86
C LEU A 132 -18.36 -7.71 11.56
N PRO A 133 -18.35 -7.66 12.91
CA PRO A 133 -17.16 -7.27 13.66
C PRO A 133 -15.97 -8.16 13.31
N VAL A 134 -14.76 -7.57 13.27
CA VAL A 134 -13.50 -8.27 12.95
C VAL A 134 -13.31 -9.55 13.78
N THR A 135 -13.76 -9.54 15.04
CA THR A 135 -13.65 -10.68 15.97
C THR A 135 -14.43 -11.93 15.54
N VAL A 136 -15.50 -11.77 14.76
CA VAL A 136 -16.36 -12.89 14.29
C VAL A 136 -16.35 -13.05 12.78
N LEU A 137 -15.68 -12.16 12.05
CA LEU A 137 -15.67 -12.11 10.59
C LEU A 137 -15.23 -13.46 9.97
N VAL A 138 -14.13 -14.03 10.45
CA VAL A 138 -13.61 -15.33 9.97
C VAL A 138 -14.63 -16.44 10.18
N ALA A 139 -15.24 -16.53 11.37
CA ALA A 139 -16.26 -17.52 11.66
C ALA A 139 -17.51 -17.34 10.76
N GLY A 140 -17.88 -16.08 10.48
CA GLY A 140 -18.95 -15.73 9.54
C GLY A 140 -18.67 -16.23 8.12
N TYR A 141 -17.47 -15.99 7.59
CA TYR A 141 -17.07 -16.50 6.27
C TYR A 141 -17.08 -18.03 6.22
N VAL A 142 -16.57 -18.71 7.25
CA VAL A 142 -16.57 -20.18 7.33
C VAL A 142 -18.01 -20.72 7.33
N ALA A 143 -18.90 -20.13 8.11
CA ALA A 143 -20.31 -20.52 8.17
C ALA A 143 -21.02 -20.28 6.81
N PHE A 144 -20.75 -19.14 6.16
CA PHE A 144 -21.30 -18.83 4.84
C PHE A 144 -20.83 -19.83 3.78
N ILE A 145 -19.54 -20.15 3.74
CA ILE A 145 -18.98 -21.14 2.80
C ILE A 145 -19.59 -22.52 3.06
N ALA A 146 -19.67 -22.95 4.32
CA ALA A 146 -20.27 -24.23 4.68
C ALA A 146 -21.75 -24.31 4.25
N TRP A 147 -22.51 -23.24 4.43
CA TRP A 147 -23.90 -23.15 3.99
C TRP A 147 -24.03 -23.17 2.46
N ALA A 148 -23.23 -22.39 1.74
CA ALA A 148 -23.22 -22.38 0.28
C ALA A 148 -22.88 -23.77 -0.29
N LEU A 149 -21.90 -24.47 0.29
CA LEU A 149 -21.57 -25.84 -0.08
C LEU A 149 -22.70 -26.83 0.20
N ALA A 150 -23.39 -26.68 1.33
CA ALA A 150 -24.55 -27.50 1.65
C ALA A 150 -25.68 -27.29 0.62
N VAL A 151 -25.91 -26.06 0.17
CA VAL A 151 -26.86 -25.76 -0.92
C VAL A 151 -26.41 -26.40 -2.23
N CYS A 152 -25.14 -26.24 -2.64
CA CYS A 152 -24.60 -26.86 -3.85
C CYS A 152 -24.76 -28.39 -3.83
N PHE A 153 -24.43 -29.02 -2.70
CA PHE A 153 -24.60 -30.45 -2.49
C PHE A 153 -26.08 -30.87 -2.55
N TYR A 154 -26.98 -30.10 -1.93
CA TYR A 154 -28.42 -30.37 -1.95
C TYR A 154 -29.04 -30.26 -3.34
N ILE A 155 -28.64 -29.25 -4.13
CA ILE A 155 -29.07 -29.12 -5.52
C ILE A 155 -28.55 -30.29 -6.35
N ALA A 156 -27.26 -30.64 -6.22
CA ALA A 156 -26.67 -31.76 -6.92
C ALA A 156 -27.35 -33.10 -6.56
N LEU A 157 -27.70 -33.31 -5.29
CA LEU A 157 -28.46 -34.50 -4.84
C LEU A 157 -29.81 -34.61 -5.55
N GLN A 158 -30.55 -33.51 -5.68
CA GLN A 158 -31.85 -33.53 -6.34
C GLN A 158 -31.73 -33.85 -7.83
N LEU A 159 -30.72 -33.30 -8.50
CA LEU A 159 -30.53 -33.49 -9.94
C LEU A 159 -29.92 -34.86 -10.27
N LEU A 160 -29.18 -35.48 -9.34
CA LEU A 160 -28.51 -36.78 -9.51
C LEU A 160 -29.28 -37.93 -8.84
N GLU A 161 -30.61 -37.82 -8.75
CA GLU A 161 -31.48 -38.86 -8.19
C GLU A 161 -31.04 -39.37 -6.81
N TRP A 162 -30.59 -38.45 -5.95
CA TRP A 162 -30.11 -38.72 -4.59
C TRP A 162 -28.83 -39.57 -4.50
N ASN A 163 -28.04 -39.62 -5.56
CA ASN A 163 -26.73 -40.27 -5.56
C ASN A 163 -25.67 -39.44 -4.81
N LYS A 164 -25.48 -39.76 -3.53
CA LYS A 164 -24.56 -39.07 -2.60
C LYS A 164 -23.12 -38.91 -3.12
N PRO A 165 -22.42 -39.95 -3.61
CA PRO A 165 -21.03 -39.77 -4.04
C PRO A 165 -20.90 -38.88 -5.28
N LYS A 166 -21.82 -38.99 -6.26
CA LYS A 166 -21.81 -38.09 -7.42
C LYS A 166 -22.09 -36.63 -7.01
N ALA A 167 -23.05 -36.42 -6.10
CA ALA A 167 -23.36 -35.08 -5.60
C ALA A 167 -22.19 -34.47 -4.79
N ALA A 168 -21.49 -35.29 -3.99
CA ALA A 168 -20.31 -34.85 -3.23
C ALA A 168 -19.17 -34.42 -4.16
N LEU A 169 -18.95 -35.14 -5.27
CA LEU A 169 -17.96 -34.77 -6.29
C LEU A 169 -18.26 -33.38 -6.87
N ILE A 170 -19.52 -33.11 -7.23
CA ILE A 170 -19.92 -31.80 -7.78
C ILE A 170 -19.70 -30.68 -6.77
N ALA A 171 -20.08 -30.89 -5.50
CA ALA A 171 -19.83 -29.90 -4.44
C ALA A 171 -18.33 -29.68 -4.19
N ALA A 172 -17.51 -30.73 -4.23
CA ALA A 172 -16.06 -30.64 -4.07
C ALA A 172 -15.39 -29.90 -5.23
N LEU A 173 -15.86 -30.09 -6.46
CA LEU A 173 -15.37 -29.35 -7.62
C LEU A 173 -15.69 -27.85 -7.51
N TRP A 174 -16.90 -27.51 -7.07
CA TRP A 174 -17.26 -26.11 -6.79
C TRP A 174 -16.38 -25.49 -5.71
N LEU A 175 -16.12 -26.23 -4.61
CA LEU A 175 -15.23 -25.77 -3.54
C LEU A 175 -13.80 -25.52 -4.05
N GLY A 176 -13.21 -26.53 -4.70
CA GLY A 176 -11.83 -26.47 -5.17
C GLY A 176 -11.61 -25.40 -6.23
N ALA A 177 -12.58 -25.21 -7.14
CA ALA A 177 -12.49 -24.20 -8.19
C ALA A 177 -12.76 -22.77 -7.68
N SER A 178 -13.62 -22.61 -6.67
CA SER A 178 -13.99 -21.29 -6.14
C SER A 178 -13.07 -20.79 -5.03
N TYR A 179 -12.36 -21.67 -4.32
CA TYR A 179 -11.47 -21.28 -3.22
C TYR A 179 -10.35 -20.31 -3.62
N PRO A 180 -9.65 -20.48 -4.76
CA PRO A 180 -8.65 -19.52 -5.22
C PRO A 180 -9.24 -18.12 -5.46
N LEU A 181 -10.50 -18.04 -5.90
CA LEU A 181 -11.20 -16.77 -6.17
C LEU A 181 -11.57 -16.00 -4.91
N VAL A 182 -11.57 -16.64 -3.73
CA VAL A 182 -11.76 -15.93 -2.45
C VAL A 182 -10.51 -15.14 -2.06
N ASN A 183 -9.34 -15.59 -2.53
CA ASN A 183 -8.04 -14.99 -2.19
C ASN A 183 -7.51 -14.04 -3.28
N LEU A 184 -8.23 -13.90 -4.39
CA LEU A 184 -7.87 -13.01 -5.50
C LEU A 184 -8.91 -11.89 -5.60
N SER A 185 -8.49 -10.67 -5.29
CA SER A 185 -9.34 -9.47 -5.38
C SER A 185 -9.54 -9.08 -6.84
N PHE A 186 -10.60 -9.59 -7.47
CA PHE A 186 -11.06 -9.11 -8.78
C PHE A 186 -12.42 -8.45 -8.59
N SER A 187 -12.43 -7.16 -8.28
CA SER A 187 -13.64 -6.35 -8.19
C SER A 187 -13.78 -5.45 -9.42
N PHE A 188 -15.01 -5.05 -9.74
CA PHE A 188 -15.27 -3.98 -10.71
C PHE A 188 -14.88 -2.60 -10.17
N TRP A 189 -14.77 -2.50 -8.85
CA TRP A 189 -14.50 -1.27 -8.13
C TRP A 189 -13.43 -1.52 -7.10
N TYR A 190 -12.37 -0.72 -7.16
CA TYR A 190 -11.39 -0.61 -6.10
C TYR A 190 -11.66 0.67 -5.33
N GLU A 191 -11.33 0.65 -4.05
CA GLU A 191 -11.39 1.85 -3.23
C GLU A 191 -10.40 2.85 -3.83
N GLY A 192 -10.95 3.91 -4.40
CA GLY A 192 -10.18 5.04 -4.87
C GLY A 192 -9.42 5.58 -3.68
N TYR A 193 -8.09 5.43 -3.73
CA TYR A 193 -7.20 6.22 -2.91
C TYR A 193 -7.62 7.68 -3.06
N ASP A 194 -7.68 8.42 -1.96
CA ASP A 194 -8.06 9.84 -1.94
C ASP A 194 -6.96 10.67 -2.61
N GLU A 195 -6.87 10.55 -3.94
CA GLU A 195 -5.95 11.26 -4.82
C GLU A 195 -6.13 12.78 -4.65
N ASP A 196 -7.29 13.27 -4.25
CA ASP A 196 -7.53 14.71 -4.14
C ASP A 196 -6.71 15.37 -3.00
N ASN A 197 -6.32 14.63 -1.96
CA ASN A 197 -5.49 15.15 -0.86
C ASN A 197 -4.00 14.79 -0.98
N GLU A 198 -3.63 13.65 -1.56
CA GLU A 198 -2.22 13.27 -1.76
C GLU A 198 -1.65 13.65 -3.16
N LEU A 199 -2.51 13.79 -4.18
CA LEU A 199 -2.14 14.15 -5.55
C LEU A 199 -2.37 15.62 -5.94
N ALA A 200 -2.84 16.48 -5.03
CA ALA A 200 -2.83 17.92 -5.27
C ALA A 200 -1.41 18.48 -5.54
N ALA A 201 -0.36 17.79 -5.07
CA ALA A 201 1.04 18.08 -5.39
C ALA A 201 1.46 17.70 -6.83
N TYR A 202 0.64 16.89 -7.50
CA TYR A 202 0.99 16.13 -8.70
C TYR A 202 0.10 16.48 -9.91
N SER A 203 -0.84 17.43 -9.78
CA SER A 203 -1.80 17.79 -10.84
C SER A 203 -1.25 18.64 -12.00
N THR A 204 0.07 18.68 -12.22
CA THR A 204 0.66 19.43 -13.33
C THR A 204 1.13 18.49 -14.44
N GLY A 205 0.94 18.90 -15.70
CA GLY A 205 1.29 18.12 -16.90
C GLY A 205 2.76 17.65 -16.99
N ALA A 206 3.62 18.10 -16.09
CA ALA A 206 5.02 17.67 -15.95
C ALA A 206 5.18 16.18 -15.59
N LEU A 207 4.20 15.54 -14.95
CA LEU A 207 4.31 14.12 -14.56
C LEU A 207 4.20 13.13 -15.73
N HIS A 208 3.49 13.50 -16.80
CA HIS A 208 3.45 12.69 -18.02
C HIS A 208 4.78 12.71 -18.78
N GLU A 209 5.76 13.49 -18.33
CA GLU A 209 7.06 13.68 -18.99
C GLU A 209 8.25 13.05 -18.24
N VAL A 210 8.04 12.38 -17.10
CA VAL A 210 9.16 11.70 -16.40
C VAL A 210 9.62 10.50 -17.21
N ASN A 211 10.73 10.66 -17.93
CA ASN A 211 11.40 9.57 -18.63
C ASN A 211 12.16 8.68 -17.63
N GLN A 212 11.51 7.61 -17.16
CA GLN A 212 12.08 6.71 -16.15
C GLN A 212 13.42 6.10 -16.57
N GLU A 213 13.58 5.74 -17.85
CA GLU A 213 14.83 5.20 -18.38
C GLU A 213 15.97 6.22 -18.23
N HIS A 214 15.73 7.47 -18.62
CA HIS A 214 16.69 8.56 -18.40
C HIS A 214 17.05 8.71 -16.93
N VAL A 215 16.06 8.67 -16.04
CA VAL A 215 16.28 8.80 -14.60
C VAL A 215 17.16 7.66 -14.06
N TYR A 216 16.91 6.41 -14.45
CA TYR A 216 17.72 5.27 -14.01
C TYR A 216 19.17 5.35 -14.50
N TYR A 217 19.37 5.68 -15.79
CA TYR A 217 20.71 5.77 -16.37
C TYR A 217 21.48 7.03 -15.93
N SER A 218 20.79 8.09 -15.48
CA SER A 218 21.45 9.29 -14.95
C SER A 218 22.01 9.09 -13.53
N GLN A 219 21.48 8.13 -12.75
CA GLN A 219 21.85 7.96 -11.34
C GLN A 219 23.34 7.71 -11.12
N TYR A 220 23.99 6.90 -11.97
CA TYR A 220 25.43 6.65 -11.85
C TYR A 220 26.25 7.95 -11.92
N ARG A 221 25.93 8.81 -12.90
CA ARG A 221 26.58 10.12 -13.06
C ARG A 221 26.26 11.03 -11.88
N LEU A 222 24.99 11.10 -11.46
CA LEU A 222 24.56 11.97 -10.36
C LEU A 222 25.22 11.58 -9.04
N LEU A 223 25.25 10.29 -8.70
CA LEU A 223 25.94 9.79 -7.52
C LEU A 223 27.42 10.14 -7.54
N ASN A 224 28.13 9.87 -8.63
CA ASN A 224 29.56 10.20 -8.71
C ASN A 224 29.79 11.71 -8.59
N ASN A 225 28.98 12.53 -9.26
CA ASN A 225 29.07 13.99 -9.13
C ASN A 225 28.88 14.46 -7.67
N ALA A 226 28.01 13.80 -6.91
CA ALA A 226 27.75 14.13 -5.51
C ALA A 226 28.81 13.57 -4.54
N LEU A 227 29.39 12.40 -4.85
CA LEU A 227 30.30 11.68 -3.95
C LEU A 227 31.78 11.97 -4.22
N ASP A 228 32.20 12.18 -5.47
CA ASP A 228 33.60 12.43 -5.83
C ASP A 228 34.23 13.64 -5.10
N PRO A 229 33.50 14.76 -4.86
CA PRO A 229 34.03 15.90 -4.12
C PRO A 229 34.23 15.65 -2.62
N ILE A 230 33.73 14.53 -2.07
CA ILE A 230 33.80 14.26 -0.63
C ILE A 230 35.25 14.06 -0.20
N LYS A 231 35.69 14.94 0.69
CA LYS A 231 37.04 14.93 1.27
C LYS A 231 37.15 13.86 2.36
N PRO A 232 38.32 13.20 2.48
CA PRO A 232 38.56 12.29 3.59
C PRO A 232 38.58 13.03 4.94
N GLY A 233 38.42 12.26 6.02
CA GLY A 233 38.65 12.73 7.38
C GLY A 233 40.10 13.13 7.62
N ILE A 234 40.32 14.06 8.54
CA ILE A 234 41.65 14.53 8.94
C ILE A 234 42.06 13.77 10.19
N THR A 235 43.17 13.04 10.12
CA THR A 235 43.71 12.30 11.26
C THR A 235 43.92 13.21 12.48
N GLY A 236 43.39 12.81 13.62
CA GLY A 236 43.45 13.53 14.89
C GLY A 236 42.32 14.57 15.08
N VAL A 237 41.42 14.71 14.11
CA VAL A 237 40.24 15.58 14.17
C VAL A 237 39.00 14.70 14.10
N ASN A 238 38.01 14.97 14.94
CA ASN A 238 36.72 14.28 14.89
C ASN A 238 35.84 14.97 13.83
N ASP A 239 36.00 14.63 12.55
CA ASP A 239 35.23 15.26 11.48
C ASP A 239 33.77 14.78 11.48
N LEU A 240 32.86 15.67 11.07
CA LEU A 240 31.45 15.36 10.84
C LEU A 240 31.19 15.17 9.35
N PHE A 241 30.57 14.05 8.99
CA PHE A 241 30.05 13.78 7.64
C PHE A 241 28.54 13.85 7.67
N PHE A 242 27.92 14.52 6.68
CA PHE A 242 26.48 14.67 6.60
C PHE A 242 25.89 13.91 5.42
N ILE A 243 24.81 13.17 5.68
CA ILE A 243 24.00 12.49 4.67
C ILE A 243 22.55 12.93 4.88
N GLY A 244 22.04 13.74 3.95
CA GLY A 244 20.63 14.12 3.89
C GLY A 244 19.85 13.20 2.97
N PHE A 245 18.70 12.70 3.42
CA PHE A 245 17.86 11.78 2.66
C PHE A 245 16.38 12.21 2.74
N GLY A 246 15.91 12.88 1.68
CA GLY A 246 14.53 13.33 1.54
C GLY A 246 13.80 12.47 0.52
N SER A 247 13.09 11.44 0.98
CA SER A 247 12.71 10.30 0.12
C SER A 247 11.30 10.29 -0.41
N ASP A 248 10.50 11.32 -0.14
CA ASP A 248 9.14 11.40 -0.65
C ASP A 248 8.95 12.61 -1.56
N SER A 249 8.53 12.36 -2.79
CA SER A 249 8.28 13.39 -3.79
C SER A 249 6.88 14.01 -3.72
N SER A 250 5.98 13.49 -2.87
CA SER A 250 4.59 13.95 -2.79
C SER A 250 4.46 15.31 -2.13
N GLN A 251 5.50 15.74 -1.41
CA GLN A 251 5.59 17.11 -0.95
C GLN A 251 6.99 17.70 -1.16
N ASP A 252 7.03 18.98 -1.51
CA ASP A 252 8.28 19.73 -1.66
C ASP A 252 9.03 19.93 -0.34
N VAL A 253 8.34 19.82 0.80
CA VAL A 253 8.91 20.10 2.13
C VAL A 253 10.13 19.25 2.41
N PHE A 254 10.16 17.98 2.00
CA PHE A 254 11.28 17.07 2.23
C PHE A 254 12.53 17.51 1.47
N MET A 255 12.39 17.90 0.19
CA MET A 255 13.48 18.50 -0.60
C MET A 255 13.98 19.80 0.03
N LYS A 256 13.06 20.75 0.31
CA LYS A 256 13.40 22.05 0.90
C LYS A 256 14.15 21.90 2.22
N GLU A 257 13.72 20.95 3.04
CA GLU A 257 14.32 20.65 4.32
C GLU A 257 15.73 20.10 4.15
N ILE A 258 15.96 19.09 3.30
CA ILE A 258 17.32 18.57 3.04
C ILE A 258 18.25 19.67 2.54
N GLU A 259 17.81 20.49 1.58
CA GLU A 259 18.63 21.58 1.05
C GLU A 259 19.00 22.60 2.12
N HIS A 260 18.07 22.94 3.02
CA HIS A 260 18.35 23.85 4.11
C HIS A 260 19.27 23.22 5.15
N VAL A 261 18.97 21.99 5.59
CA VAL A 261 19.78 21.29 6.59
C VAL A 261 21.21 21.14 6.08
N GLN A 262 21.43 20.75 4.83
CA GLN A 262 22.77 20.67 4.25
C GLN A 262 23.52 22.00 4.35
N ARG A 263 22.88 23.13 4.02
CA ARG A 263 23.50 24.46 4.17
C ARG A 263 23.87 24.76 5.62
N VAL A 264 22.99 24.45 6.57
CA VAL A 264 23.25 24.66 7.99
C VAL A 264 24.42 23.79 8.47
N MET A 265 24.45 22.52 8.09
CA MET A 265 25.54 21.61 8.40
C MET A 265 26.87 22.13 7.85
N ASP A 266 26.89 22.55 6.57
CA ASP A 266 28.10 23.00 5.89
C ASP A 266 28.64 24.31 6.47
N GLN A 267 27.75 25.24 6.83
CA GLN A 267 28.13 26.57 7.30
C GLN A 267 28.42 26.63 8.80
N ARG A 268 27.74 25.81 9.61
CA ARG A 268 27.76 25.91 11.08
C ARG A 268 28.36 24.71 11.78
N LEU A 269 28.43 23.54 11.14
CA LEU A 269 28.89 22.29 11.76
C LEU A 269 30.07 21.64 11.02
N GLY A 270 30.75 22.39 10.15
CA GLY A 270 32.04 22.00 9.58
C GLY A 270 31.96 20.89 8.52
N THR A 271 30.78 20.61 7.97
CA THR A 271 30.60 19.52 6.98
C THR A 271 30.90 19.93 5.54
N SER A 272 31.40 21.16 5.32
CA SER A 272 31.70 21.66 3.97
C SER A 272 32.70 20.75 3.23
N GLY A 273 32.26 20.18 2.10
CA GLY A 273 33.02 19.18 1.35
C GLY A 273 32.96 17.76 1.92
N ARG A 274 32.06 17.49 2.87
CA ARG A 274 31.79 16.20 3.52
C ARG A 274 30.29 15.92 3.68
N SER A 275 29.49 16.57 2.84
CA SER A 275 28.04 16.46 2.81
C SER A 275 27.54 15.90 1.50
N VAL A 276 26.59 15.00 1.56
CA VAL A 276 25.84 14.51 0.40
C VAL A 276 24.34 14.59 0.68
N ALA A 277 23.58 14.99 -0.33
CA ALA A 277 22.12 14.99 -0.30
C ALA A 277 21.58 14.04 -1.36
N LEU A 278 20.62 13.22 -0.96
CA LEU A 278 19.81 12.38 -1.82
C LEU A 278 18.37 12.86 -1.69
N ILE A 279 17.70 13.14 -2.82
CA ILE A 279 16.38 13.78 -2.82
C ILE A 279 15.48 13.14 -3.88
N ASN A 280 14.24 12.86 -3.51
CA ASN A 280 13.15 12.56 -4.44
C ASN A 280 12.28 13.79 -4.60
N ASN A 281 12.41 14.48 -5.73
CA ASN A 281 11.52 15.56 -6.14
C ASN A 281 11.67 15.79 -7.65
N LEU A 282 10.58 16.09 -8.35
CA LEU A 282 10.58 16.33 -9.80
C LEU A 282 11.55 17.44 -10.22
N LYS A 283 11.74 18.46 -9.38
CA LYS A 283 12.64 19.59 -9.64
C LYS A 283 14.12 19.21 -9.60
N THR A 284 14.46 18.06 -9.02
CA THR A 284 15.83 17.63 -8.75
C THR A 284 16.27 16.42 -9.55
N LEU A 285 15.40 15.84 -10.37
CA LEU A 285 15.60 14.60 -11.12
C LEU A 285 16.93 14.52 -11.90
N ASP A 286 17.36 15.63 -12.48
CA ASP A 286 18.54 15.71 -13.34
C ASP A 286 19.78 16.30 -12.65
N THR A 287 19.64 16.74 -11.40
CA THR A 287 20.67 17.49 -10.67
C THR A 287 21.13 16.81 -9.39
N THR A 288 20.25 16.05 -8.73
CA THR A 288 20.49 15.44 -7.43
C THR A 288 20.25 13.95 -7.52
N PRO A 289 21.10 13.09 -6.92
CA PRO A 289 20.84 11.66 -6.93
C PRO A 289 19.54 11.34 -6.18
N LEU A 290 18.79 10.36 -6.68
CA LEU A 290 17.55 9.90 -6.05
C LEU A 290 17.81 9.41 -4.63
N ALA A 291 16.90 9.76 -3.73
CA ALA A 291 16.77 9.17 -2.40
C ALA A 291 16.16 7.77 -2.50
N SER A 292 16.90 6.81 -3.07
CA SER A 292 16.52 5.39 -3.08
C SER A 292 17.31 4.59 -2.04
N SER A 293 16.74 3.48 -1.58
CA SER A 293 17.41 2.53 -0.68
C SER A 293 18.79 2.08 -1.21
N THR A 294 18.89 1.83 -2.52
CA THR A 294 20.15 1.47 -3.19
C THR A 294 21.16 2.62 -3.18
N ASN A 295 20.73 3.83 -3.52
CA ASN A 295 21.61 5.00 -3.53
C ASN A 295 22.08 5.37 -2.12
N LEU A 296 21.24 5.23 -1.11
CA LEU A 296 21.62 5.42 0.30
C LEU A 296 22.73 4.46 0.70
N ARG A 297 22.57 3.16 0.40
CA ARG A 297 23.61 2.16 0.67
C ARG A 297 24.93 2.47 -0.05
N ILE A 298 24.88 2.91 -1.31
CA ILE A 298 26.08 3.30 -2.07
C ILE A 298 26.74 4.54 -1.45
N ALA A 299 25.95 5.57 -1.12
CA ALA A 299 26.45 6.80 -0.51
C ALA A 299 27.10 6.52 0.84
N LEU A 300 26.43 5.78 1.75
CA LEU A 300 26.98 5.40 3.05
C LEU A 300 28.28 4.62 2.89
N LYS A 301 28.35 3.66 1.97
CA LYS A 301 29.58 2.90 1.69
C LYS A 301 30.72 3.80 1.20
N HIS A 302 30.43 4.78 0.35
CA HIS A 302 31.43 5.74 -0.11
C HIS A 302 31.91 6.63 1.04
N ILE A 303 30.98 7.19 1.83
CA ILE A 303 31.30 8.02 3.00
C ILE A 303 32.15 7.23 4.00
N GLY A 304 31.76 6.01 4.36
CA GLY A 304 32.53 5.14 5.26
C GLY A 304 33.96 4.91 4.78
N SER A 305 34.18 4.80 3.46
CA SER A 305 35.54 4.66 2.89
C SER A 305 36.41 5.94 2.97
N LYS A 306 35.78 7.11 3.21
CA LYS A 306 36.45 8.40 3.38
C LYS A 306 36.67 8.76 4.85
N MET A 307 35.91 8.14 5.74
CA MET A 307 35.99 8.36 7.18
C MET A 307 37.20 7.66 7.79
N ASN A 308 37.72 8.23 8.87
CA ASN A 308 38.47 7.49 9.88
C ASN A 308 37.45 6.83 10.85
N PRO A 309 37.32 5.50 10.88
CA PRO A 309 36.29 4.81 11.65
C PRO A 309 36.44 4.98 13.18
N ASP A 310 37.62 5.35 13.67
CA ASP A 310 37.85 5.60 15.10
C ASP A 310 37.52 7.05 15.50
N GLU A 311 37.61 7.99 14.55
CA GLU A 311 37.59 9.44 14.80
C GLU A 311 36.31 10.13 14.27
N ASP A 312 35.85 9.78 13.08
CA ASP A 312 34.81 10.54 12.40
C ASP A 312 33.42 10.08 12.79
N VAL A 313 32.46 11.01 12.68
CA VAL A 313 31.04 10.77 12.98
C VAL A 313 30.21 11.01 11.72
N ALA A 314 29.32 10.08 11.40
CA ALA A 314 28.32 10.27 10.35
C ALA A 314 27.00 10.77 10.96
N LEU A 315 26.45 11.86 10.43
CA LEU A 315 25.10 12.33 10.71
C LEU A 315 24.19 12.00 9.52
N LEU A 316 23.27 11.07 9.74
CA LEU A 316 22.24 10.68 8.80
C LEU A 316 20.92 11.37 9.18
N TYR A 317 20.43 12.27 8.32
CA TYR A 317 19.14 12.92 8.48
C TYR A 317 18.15 12.38 7.44
N LEU A 318 17.14 11.65 7.93
CA LEU A 318 16.10 11.03 7.13
C LEU A 318 14.80 11.83 7.30
N THR A 319 14.19 12.27 6.20
CA THR A 319 12.91 12.99 6.25
C THR A 319 11.94 12.48 5.17
N SER A 320 10.78 12.01 5.61
CA SER A 320 9.76 11.40 4.76
C SER A 320 8.46 11.13 5.55
N HIS A 321 7.47 10.51 4.90
CA HIS A 321 6.39 9.82 5.61
C HIS A 321 6.89 8.54 6.27
N GLY A 322 6.17 8.10 7.30
CA GLY A 322 6.42 6.85 8.00
C GLY A 322 5.16 6.01 8.12
N SER A 323 5.30 4.69 8.05
CA SER A 323 4.19 3.74 8.18
C SER A 323 4.04 3.21 9.61
N MET A 324 2.86 2.68 9.94
CA MET A 324 2.61 2.00 11.22
C MET A 324 3.47 0.74 11.41
N ASP A 325 3.99 0.17 10.31
CA ASP A 325 4.94 -0.95 10.32
C ASP A 325 6.40 -0.48 10.50
N HIS A 326 6.60 0.81 10.83
CA HIS A 326 7.89 1.47 11.05
C HIS A 326 8.80 1.47 9.81
N GLU A 327 8.22 1.65 8.63
CA GLU A 327 8.99 1.85 7.39
C GLU A 327 9.06 3.35 7.03
N LEU A 328 10.18 3.77 6.45
CA LEU A 328 10.35 5.08 5.85
C LEU A 328 9.89 5.01 4.40
N ALA A 329 8.95 5.86 4.02
CA ALA A 329 8.43 5.91 2.67
C ALA A 329 9.52 6.35 1.67
N VAL A 330 9.58 5.67 0.53
CA VAL A 330 10.46 6.06 -0.56
C VAL A 330 9.61 6.20 -1.82
N GLN A 331 9.17 7.42 -2.09
CA GLN A 331 8.23 7.75 -3.15
C GLN A 331 8.87 8.66 -4.19
N MET A 332 8.78 8.26 -5.46
CA MET A 332 9.15 9.08 -6.61
C MET A 332 8.30 8.70 -7.81
N TRP A 333 7.04 9.10 -7.86
CA TRP A 333 6.16 8.72 -8.97
C TRP A 333 6.74 9.17 -10.33
N PRO A 334 6.74 8.33 -11.39
CA PRO A 334 6.16 6.99 -11.50
C PRO A 334 7.15 5.82 -11.25
N LEU A 335 8.26 6.06 -10.55
CA LEU A 335 9.24 5.03 -10.23
C LEU A 335 8.74 4.18 -9.06
N ASP A 336 8.88 2.87 -9.19
CA ASP A 336 8.65 1.92 -8.10
C ASP A 336 9.97 1.74 -7.30
N LEU A 337 9.99 2.26 -6.08
CA LEU A 337 11.17 2.29 -5.20
C LEU A 337 10.90 1.54 -3.90
N ASN A 338 11.96 0.95 -3.35
CA ASN A 338 11.85 0.19 -2.09
C ASN A 338 11.81 1.14 -0.90
N ASN A 339 10.75 1.06 -0.09
CA ASN A 339 10.70 1.60 1.26
C ASN A 339 11.87 1.06 2.10
N ILE A 340 12.23 1.78 3.16
CA ILE A 340 13.38 1.46 4.00
C ILE A 340 12.92 1.09 5.40
N ARG A 341 13.32 -0.09 5.86
CA ARG A 341 13.08 -0.55 7.24
C ARG A 341 14.25 -0.18 8.15
N PRO A 342 14.06 -0.16 9.47
CA PRO A 342 15.12 0.11 10.44
C PRO A 342 16.32 -0.85 10.31
N GLU A 343 16.06 -2.11 10.00
CA GLU A 343 17.08 -3.15 9.80
C GLU A 343 17.94 -2.89 8.56
N ASP A 344 17.34 -2.32 7.51
CA ASP A 344 18.06 -2.01 6.27
C ASP A 344 19.07 -0.88 6.54
N ILE A 345 18.66 0.18 7.24
CA ILE A 345 19.57 1.27 7.66
C ILE A 345 20.70 0.73 8.54
N ARG A 346 20.37 -0.15 9.49
CA ARG A 346 21.37 -0.79 10.34
C ARG A 346 22.41 -1.54 9.52
N ALA A 347 21.95 -2.37 8.58
CA ALA A 347 22.81 -3.13 7.70
C ALA A 347 23.70 -2.22 6.84
N TYR A 348 23.15 -1.14 6.28
CA TYR A 348 23.91 -0.22 5.41
C TYR A 348 25.02 0.52 6.17
N LEU A 349 24.76 0.93 7.41
CA LEU A 349 25.76 1.60 8.26
C LEU A 349 26.86 0.61 8.69
N ASP A 350 26.49 -0.61 9.06
CA ASP A 350 27.43 -1.64 9.48
C ASP A 350 28.30 -2.13 8.29
N ASP A 351 27.71 -2.33 7.11
CA ASP A 351 28.42 -2.68 5.86
C ASP A 351 29.39 -1.60 5.38
N ALA A 352 29.14 -0.35 5.77
CA ALA A 352 29.99 0.80 5.47
C ALA A 352 31.09 1.03 6.52
N ASP A 353 31.18 0.19 7.56
CA ASP A 353 32.08 0.36 8.71
C ASP A 353 31.92 1.70 9.44
N ILE A 354 30.71 2.26 9.42
CA ILE A 354 30.38 3.51 10.10
C ILE A 354 30.05 3.20 11.57
N ARG A 355 31.07 3.33 12.42
CA ARG A 355 30.96 3.07 13.86
C ARG A 355 30.18 4.16 14.60
N TRP A 356 30.63 5.41 14.51
CA TRP A 356 30.03 6.54 15.23
C TRP A 356 28.94 7.21 14.37
N ARG A 357 27.70 7.18 14.87
CA ARG A 357 26.55 7.57 14.06
C ARG A 357 25.52 8.37 14.83
N ILE A 358 25.15 9.52 14.27
CA ILE A 358 24.03 10.34 14.69
C ILE A 358 22.93 10.11 13.66
N ILE A 359 21.77 9.59 14.08
CA ILE A 359 20.67 9.25 13.19
C ILE A 359 19.44 10.05 13.61
N LEU A 360 19.00 10.93 12.72
CA LEU A 360 17.87 11.82 12.94
C LEU A 360 16.76 11.39 11.97
N ILE A 361 15.56 11.13 12.49
CA ILE A 361 14.46 10.57 11.71
C ILE A 361 13.21 11.44 11.86
N SER A 362 12.93 12.23 10.82
CA SER A 362 11.73 13.04 10.69
C SER A 362 10.65 12.26 9.92
N ALA A 363 9.87 11.45 10.64
CA ALA A 363 8.76 10.68 10.09
C ALA A 363 7.76 10.27 11.18
N CYS A 364 6.52 9.97 10.77
CA CYS A 364 5.51 9.34 11.63
C CYS A 364 5.99 7.96 12.10
N TYR A 365 5.61 7.56 13.32
CA TYR A 365 5.94 6.26 13.92
C TYR A 365 7.46 5.98 14.03
N SER A 366 8.30 7.01 13.89
CA SER A 366 9.77 6.91 13.79
C SER A 366 10.44 6.35 15.04
N GLY A 367 9.81 6.42 16.22
CA GLY A 367 10.28 5.77 17.44
C GLY A 367 10.48 4.25 17.30
N GLY A 368 9.78 3.61 16.34
CA GLY A 368 9.98 2.20 16.02
C GLY A 368 11.38 1.85 15.50
N PHE A 369 12.12 2.83 14.97
CA PHE A 369 13.46 2.63 14.44
C PHE A 369 14.54 2.45 15.51
N ILE A 370 14.30 2.97 16.72
CA ILE A 370 15.32 3.02 17.79
C ILE A 370 15.84 1.63 18.13
N LYS A 371 14.94 0.64 18.25
CA LYS A 371 15.29 -0.72 18.69
C LYS A 371 16.32 -1.39 17.78
N ALA A 372 16.22 -1.21 16.46
CA ALA A 372 17.13 -1.82 15.49
C ALA A 372 18.45 -1.04 15.37
N LEU A 373 18.39 0.28 15.51
CA LEU A 373 19.53 1.17 15.28
C LEU A 373 20.43 1.35 16.51
N GLN A 374 19.89 1.19 17.71
CA GLN A 374 20.61 1.47 18.96
C GLN A 374 21.84 0.57 19.16
N ASN A 375 22.95 1.19 19.55
CA ASN A 375 24.16 0.54 20.07
C ASN A 375 24.97 1.53 20.93
N GLU A 376 26.14 1.12 21.44
CA GLU A 376 26.97 1.97 22.29
C GLU A 376 27.56 3.21 21.59
N TYR A 377 27.56 3.22 20.26
CA TYR A 377 28.17 4.23 19.39
C TYR A 377 27.15 5.13 18.66
N SER A 378 25.85 4.94 18.92
CA SER A 378 24.78 5.65 18.22
C SER A 378 24.13 6.73 19.08
N LEU A 379 23.84 7.89 18.49
CA LEU A 379 22.81 8.81 18.94
C LEU A 379 21.64 8.69 17.96
N ILE A 380 20.43 8.45 18.45
CA ILE A 380 19.22 8.39 17.62
C ILE A 380 18.20 9.40 18.15
N PHE A 381 17.65 10.24 17.28
CA PHE A 381 16.59 11.19 17.64
C PHE A 381 15.45 11.09 16.62
N THR A 382 14.23 10.80 17.11
CA THR A 382 13.06 10.56 16.27
C THR A 382 12.00 11.63 16.50
N ALA A 383 11.28 12.01 15.44
CA ALA A 383 10.24 13.02 15.49
C ALA A 383 8.97 12.59 16.24
N ALA A 384 8.75 11.28 16.40
CA ALA A 384 7.59 10.75 17.12
C ALA A 384 7.93 9.45 17.87
N ALA A 385 7.05 9.09 18.81
CA ALA A 385 6.99 7.77 19.44
C ALA A 385 6.53 6.69 18.44
N PRO A 386 6.77 5.39 18.71
CA PRO A 386 6.46 4.31 17.77
C PRO A 386 4.98 4.23 17.37
N ASP A 387 4.05 4.67 18.22
CA ASP A 387 2.61 4.61 18.00
C ASP A 387 1.98 5.98 17.68
N LYS A 388 2.80 6.99 17.32
CA LYS A 388 2.36 8.38 17.13
C LYS A 388 2.75 8.94 15.76
N ALA A 389 1.93 9.85 15.25
CA ALA A 389 2.24 10.66 14.08
C ALA A 389 3.13 11.87 14.44
N SER A 390 3.89 12.37 13.46
CA SER A 390 4.62 13.65 13.52
C SER A 390 3.96 14.67 12.58
N PHE A 391 4.30 15.96 12.72
CA PHE A 391 3.58 17.06 12.03
C PHE A 391 4.49 17.93 11.15
N GLY A 392 3.84 18.64 10.22
CA GLY A 392 4.49 19.66 9.37
C GLY A 392 4.78 19.23 7.93
N CYS A 393 4.30 18.07 7.47
CA CYS A 393 4.61 17.51 6.15
C CYS A 393 3.85 18.15 4.96
N SER A 394 3.40 19.41 5.06
CA SER A 394 2.61 20.08 4.00
C SER A 394 3.46 20.80 2.96
N ASN A 395 2.97 20.94 1.73
CA ASN A 395 3.66 21.63 0.63
C ASN A 395 3.95 23.12 0.88
N GLU A 396 3.06 23.77 1.64
CA GLU A 396 3.15 25.18 2.03
C GLU A 396 4.23 25.42 3.08
N ASN A 397 4.66 24.36 3.78
CA ASN A 397 5.68 24.47 4.80
C ASN A 397 7.08 24.47 4.18
N GLU A 398 7.97 25.24 4.80
CA GLU A 398 9.41 25.16 4.50
C GLU A 398 10.09 24.01 5.23
N TYR A 399 9.51 23.57 6.35
CA TYR A 399 10.08 22.57 7.25
C TYR A 399 8.99 21.70 7.89
N THR A 400 9.36 20.49 8.27
CA THR A 400 8.62 19.72 9.27
C THR A 400 8.77 20.37 10.65
N TYR A 401 7.90 20.06 11.61
CA TYR A 401 8.02 20.66 12.96
C TYR A 401 9.34 20.23 13.62
N PHE A 402 9.78 19.01 13.33
CA PHE A 402 11.04 18.46 13.79
C PHE A 402 12.25 19.15 13.18
N GLY A 403 12.32 19.26 11.85
CA GLY A 403 13.42 19.94 11.17
C GLY A 403 13.46 21.44 11.49
N GLU A 404 12.30 22.09 11.64
CA GLU A 404 12.22 23.48 12.09
C GLU A 404 12.84 23.67 13.48
N ALA A 405 12.45 22.83 14.43
CA ALA A 405 12.94 22.90 15.81
C ALA A 405 14.46 22.67 15.91
N LEU A 406 15.00 21.84 15.00
CA LEU A 406 16.40 21.47 14.96
C LEU A 406 17.29 22.46 14.17
N PHE A 407 16.86 22.97 13.03
CA PHE A 407 17.80 23.61 12.10
C PHE A 407 17.51 25.07 11.78
N LYS A 408 16.26 25.54 11.96
CA LYS A 408 15.87 26.90 11.54
C LYS A 408 16.62 28.00 12.29
N ASN A 409 16.82 27.82 13.60
CA ASN A 409 17.40 28.83 14.49
C ASN A 409 18.53 28.23 15.33
N LEU A 410 19.67 27.97 14.69
CA LEU A 410 20.90 27.67 15.44
C LEU A 410 21.44 28.93 16.09
N GLU A 411 21.69 28.88 17.39
CA GLU A 411 22.30 29.98 18.13
C GLU A 411 23.74 30.24 17.67
N ASP A 412 24.21 31.49 17.76
CA ASP A 412 25.62 31.84 17.56
C ASP A 412 26.48 31.43 18.78
N LYS A 413 26.42 30.15 19.15
CA LYS A 413 27.18 29.51 20.22
C LYS A 413 27.72 28.16 19.74
N PRO A 414 28.76 27.61 20.40
CA PRO A 414 29.18 26.23 20.19
C PRO A 414 28.00 25.26 20.20
N TYR A 415 27.85 24.49 19.13
CA TYR A 415 26.74 23.54 19.02
C TYR A 415 26.92 22.39 20.01
N GLN A 416 25.89 22.11 20.80
CA GLN A 416 25.85 20.99 21.72
C GLN A 416 24.67 20.08 21.35
N PHE A 417 24.94 18.90 20.82
CA PHE A 417 23.91 18.05 20.21
C PHE A 417 22.81 17.70 21.20
N VAL A 418 23.18 17.23 22.39
CA VAL A 418 22.22 16.74 23.40
C VAL A 418 21.37 17.87 23.95
N GLU A 419 21.98 19.00 24.29
CA GLU A 419 21.23 20.17 24.79
C GLU A 419 20.27 20.68 23.72
N HIS A 420 20.75 20.82 22.49
CA HIS A 420 19.95 21.31 21.37
C HIS A 420 18.76 20.40 21.07
N PHE A 421 18.93 19.07 21.12
CA PHE A 421 17.84 18.13 20.91
C PHE A 421 16.81 18.18 22.03
N ILE A 422 17.24 18.32 23.30
CA ILE A 422 16.33 18.51 24.43
C ILE A 422 15.51 19.80 24.26
N GLN A 423 16.14 20.89 23.84
CA GLN A 423 15.42 22.14 23.55
C GLN A 423 14.45 21.98 22.38
N ALA A 424 14.82 21.25 21.33
CA ALA A 424 13.95 20.96 20.20
C ALA A 424 12.70 20.18 20.61
N MET A 425 12.84 19.15 21.47
CA MET A 425 11.68 18.41 22.03
C MET A 425 10.71 19.35 22.75
N GLU A 426 11.22 20.29 23.54
CA GLU A 426 10.38 21.25 24.27
C GLU A 426 9.67 22.22 23.30
N ARG A 427 10.37 22.71 22.27
CA ARG A 427 9.76 23.57 21.22
C ARG A 427 8.64 22.85 20.48
N ILE A 428 8.85 21.59 20.10
CA ILE A 428 7.84 20.75 19.44
C ILE A 428 6.63 20.58 20.37
N ARG A 429 6.86 20.19 21.62
CA ARG A 429 5.79 20.01 22.62
C ARG A 429 4.98 21.28 22.85
N GLN A 430 5.63 22.44 22.92
CA GLN A 430 4.95 23.73 23.10
C GLN A 430 4.09 24.07 21.89
N ARG A 431 4.59 23.86 20.68
CA ARG A 431 3.86 24.11 19.44
C ARG A 431 2.65 23.18 19.30
N GLU A 432 2.83 21.88 19.48
CA GLU A 432 1.75 20.89 19.41
C GLU A 432 0.64 21.19 20.42
N ARG A 433 1.02 21.60 21.65
CA ARG A 433 0.07 22.03 22.66
C ARG A 433 -0.68 23.30 22.26
N TYR A 434 0.01 24.27 21.68
CA TYR A 434 -0.60 25.52 21.21
C TYR A 434 -1.61 25.27 20.09
N GLU A 435 -1.32 24.32 19.20
CA GLU A 435 -2.17 23.94 18.07
C GLU A 435 -3.23 22.87 18.42
N ASN A 436 -3.32 22.44 19.70
CA ASN A 436 -4.22 21.38 20.19
C ASN A 436 -4.05 20.03 19.47
N LEU A 437 -2.82 19.68 19.10
CA LEU A 437 -2.48 18.40 18.49
C LEU A 437 -2.25 17.33 19.57
N THR A 438 -2.44 16.07 19.20
CA THR A 438 -1.97 14.95 20.03
C THR A 438 -0.43 14.96 20.00
N PRO A 439 0.27 14.99 21.16
CA PRO A 439 1.72 15.08 21.18
C PRO A 439 2.38 13.94 20.39
N SER A 440 3.38 14.27 19.58
CA SER A 440 4.16 13.28 18.83
C SER A 440 5.10 12.48 19.73
N GLU A 441 5.47 13.03 20.88
CA GLU A 441 6.41 12.46 21.86
C GLU A 441 7.78 12.07 21.25
N PRO A 442 8.57 13.05 20.74
CA PRO A 442 9.89 12.78 20.18
C PRO A 442 10.80 12.00 21.16
N GLN A 443 11.61 11.08 20.63
CA GLN A 443 12.41 10.16 21.46
C GLN A 443 13.90 10.28 21.16
N LEU A 444 14.72 10.33 22.23
CA LEU A 444 16.18 10.45 22.15
C LEU A 444 16.86 9.24 22.80
N PHE A 445 17.72 8.56 22.06
CA PHE A 445 18.61 7.51 22.54
C PHE A 445 20.07 7.93 22.36
N ILE A 446 20.91 7.65 23.36
CA ILE A 446 22.37 7.93 23.30
C ILE A 446 23.12 6.73 23.87
N GLY A 447 24.00 6.15 23.06
CA GLY A 447 24.91 5.10 23.49
C GLY A 447 25.97 5.61 24.49
N ASN A 448 26.41 4.73 25.39
CA ASN A 448 27.33 5.10 26.47
C ASN A 448 28.65 5.70 25.94
N LEU A 449 29.24 5.10 24.91
CA LEU A 449 30.49 5.58 24.31
C LEU A 449 30.24 6.82 23.45
N MET A 450 29.09 6.88 22.78
CA MET A 450 28.71 8.03 21.95
C MET A 450 28.66 9.33 22.76
N LYS A 451 28.21 9.27 24.02
CA LYS A 451 28.15 10.45 24.90
C LYS A 451 29.51 11.11 25.11
N GLU A 452 30.57 10.33 25.24
CA GLU A 452 31.94 10.87 25.36
C GLU A 452 32.48 11.34 24.01
N LYS A 453 32.14 10.61 22.94
CA LYS A 453 32.50 10.99 21.57
C LYS A 453 31.96 12.36 21.16
N LEU A 454 30.71 12.66 21.52
CA LEU A 454 30.07 13.95 21.21
C LEU A 454 30.87 15.14 21.77
N LYS A 455 31.43 15.02 22.97
CA LYS A 455 32.24 16.10 23.56
C LYS A 455 33.50 16.40 22.73
N LEU A 456 34.11 15.37 22.16
CA LEU A 456 35.29 15.50 21.29
C LEU A 456 34.88 16.14 19.95
N LEU A 457 33.79 15.67 19.36
CA LEU A 457 33.21 16.23 18.13
C LEU A 457 32.85 17.71 18.29
N GLU A 458 32.11 18.08 19.33
CA GLU A 458 31.67 19.45 19.59
C GLU A 458 32.86 20.41 19.78
N ARG A 459 33.92 19.95 20.45
CA ARG A 459 35.17 20.72 20.59
C ARG A 459 35.82 20.98 19.23
N ASP A 460 35.90 19.97 18.38
CA ASP A 460 36.58 20.07 17.09
C ASP A 460 35.76 20.90 16.08
N ILE A 461 34.41 20.81 16.12
CA ILE A 461 33.52 21.68 15.34
C ILE A 461 33.82 23.15 15.63
N VAL A 462 33.89 23.55 16.92
CA VAL A 462 34.21 24.93 17.30
C VAL A 462 35.54 25.41 16.72
N SER A 463 36.56 24.53 16.72
CA SER A 463 37.87 24.86 16.17
C SER A 463 37.87 25.04 14.66
N SER A 464 37.01 24.29 13.94
CA SER A 464 36.88 24.34 12.48
C SER A 464 36.07 25.53 11.97
N THR A 465 35.16 26.06 12.80
CA THR A 465 34.28 27.18 12.45
C THR A 465 34.76 28.54 13.00
N ALA A 466 35.88 28.57 13.71
CA ALA A 466 36.49 29.81 14.18
C ALA A 466 37.07 30.60 12.99
N PRO A 467 36.83 31.93 12.91
CA PRO A 467 37.22 32.76 11.78
C PRO A 467 38.74 32.95 11.61
#